data_AF-A0A256XVH7-F1
#
_entry.id   AF-A0A256XVH7-F1
#
_cell.length_a   1.000
_cell.length_b   1.000
_cell.length_c   1.000
_cell.angle_alpha   90.00
_cell.angle_beta   90.00
_cell.angle_gamma   90.00
#
_symmetry.space_group_name_H-M   'P 1'
#
loop_
_entity.id
_entity.type
_entity.pdbx_description
1 polymer ?
#
loop_
_entity_poly.entity_id
_entity_poly.type
_entity_poly.pdbx_seq_one_letter_code
_entity_poly.pdbx_strand_id
1 'polypeptide(L)' 'VPFKREVLACKPFLLEQLKVVNPEVVVVFGRVAQHYLKGEPVLSDKQVINVVHPAAAMRFPNMRKRFFREISVIKKKA' A
#
# COMPACT_ATOMS: atom_id res chain seq x y z
N VAL A 1 5.23 1.95 14.48
CA VAL A 1 5.63 2.30 13.09
C VAL A 1 7.13 2.04 13.00
N PRO A 2 7.64 1.38 11.95
CA PRO A 2 9.08 1.08 11.85
C PRO A 2 9.92 2.36 11.78
N PHE A 3 11.17 2.26 12.25
CA PHE A 3 12.17 3.30 12.09
C PHE A 3 12.57 3.43 10.61
N LYS A 4 13.03 4.62 10.21
CA LYS A 4 13.52 4.86 8.85
C LYS A 4 14.57 3.83 8.40
N ARG A 5 15.52 3.48 9.28
CA ARG A 5 16.56 2.48 8.99
C ARG A 5 15.98 1.09 8.67
N GLU A 6 14.91 0.70 9.35
CA GLU A 6 14.27 -0.61 9.14
C GLU A 6 13.54 -0.63 7.80
N VAL A 7 12.86 0.48 7.45
CA VAL A 7 12.22 0.61 6.14
C VAL A 7 13.25 0.55 5.01
N LEU A 8 14.37 1.27 5.15
CA LEU A 8 15.43 1.26 4.14
C LEU A 8 16.14 -0.09 4.03
N ALA A 9 16.30 -0.82 5.13
CA ALA A 9 16.86 -2.17 5.12
C ALA A 9 15.94 -3.16 4.39
N CYS A 10 14.62 -3.05 4.56
CA CYS A 10 13.65 -3.98 3.97
C CYS A 10 13.21 -3.60 2.55
N LYS A 11 13.29 -2.32 2.16
CA LYS A 11 12.80 -1.82 0.87
C LYS A 11 13.40 -2.55 -0.35
N PRO A 12 14.70 -2.86 -0.42
CA PRO A 12 15.27 -3.59 -1.57
C PRO A 12 14.59 -4.94 -1.82
N PHE A 13 14.30 -5.68 -0.75
CA PHE A 13 13.61 -6.97 -0.84
C PHE A 13 12.18 -6.82 -1.35
N LEU A 14 11.46 -5.79 -0.90
CA LEU A 14 10.12 -5.49 -1.39
C LEU A 14 10.13 -5.13 -2.89
N LEU A 15 11.10 -4.33 -3.34
CA LEU A 15 11.22 -3.98 -4.75
C LEU A 15 11.52 -5.22 -5.61
N GLU A 16 12.33 -6.15 -5.11
CA GLU A 16 12.59 -7.41 -5.80
C GLU A 16 11.34 -8.31 -5.85
N GLN A 17 10.60 -8.40 -4.74
CA GLN A 17 9.32 -9.12 -4.70
C GLN A 17 8.31 -8.55 -5.72
N LEU A 18 8.22 -7.22 -5.84
CA LEU A 18 7.33 -6.57 -6.82
C LEU A 18 7.72 -6.89 -8.26
N LYS A 19 9.01 -7.01 -8.57
CA LYS A 19 9.47 -7.43 -9.90
C LYS A 19 9.14 -8.90 -10.19
N VAL A 20 9.38 -9.79 -9.24
CA VAL A 20 9.18 -11.23 -9.41
C VAL A 20 7.70 -11.59 -9.50
N VAL A 21 6.86 -11.03 -8.62
CA VAL A 21 5.41 -11.27 -8.63
C VAL A 21 4.74 -10.55 -9.79
N ASN A 22 5.29 -9.40 -10.21
CA ASN A 22 4.79 -8.57 -11.30
C ASN A 22 3.27 -8.33 -11.24
N PRO A 23 2.72 -7.85 -10.12
CA PRO A 23 1.27 -7.71 -9.95
C PRO A 23 0.72 -6.58 -10.84
N GLU A 24 -0.46 -6.76 -11.41
CA GLU A 24 -1.16 -5.70 -12.15
C GLU A 24 -1.69 -4.59 -11.22
N VAL A 25 -2.11 -4.98 -10.01
CA VAL A 25 -2.68 -4.09 -8.99
C VAL A 25 -1.89 -4.18 -7.70
N VAL A 26 -1.48 -3.03 -7.16
CA VAL A 26 -0.75 -2.91 -5.89
C VAL A 26 -1.57 -2.10 -4.91
N VAL A 27 -1.98 -2.73 -3.80
CA VAL A 27 -2.76 -2.07 -2.75
C VAL A 27 -1.84 -1.64 -1.61
N VAL A 28 -1.76 -0.34 -1.34
CA VAL A 28 -0.83 0.25 -0.37
C VAL A 28 -1.59 0.74 0.87
N PHE A 29 -1.32 0.09 2.01
CA PHE A 29 -2.03 0.36 3.27
C PHE A 29 -1.30 1.36 4.16
N GLY A 30 -1.94 2.50 4.40
CA GLY A 30 -1.51 3.50 5.37
C GLY A 30 -0.45 4.47 4.86
N ARG A 31 -0.31 5.59 5.58
CA ARG A 31 0.54 6.74 5.17
C ARG A 31 2.03 6.40 5.07
N VAL A 32 2.52 5.49 5.90
CA VAL A 32 3.94 5.11 5.93
C VAL A 32 4.30 4.38 4.64
N ALA A 33 3.53 3.35 4.26
CA ALA A 33 3.75 2.62 3.02
C ALA A 33 3.59 3.55 1.80
N GLN A 34 2.55 4.40 1.81
CA GLN A 34 2.34 5.41 0.77
C GLN A 34 3.54 6.35 0.61
N HIS A 35 4.13 6.80 1.71
CA HIS A 35 5.27 7.70 1.67
C HIS A 35 6.51 7.04 1.03
N TYR A 36 6.83 5.81 1.43
CA TYR A 36 8.05 5.14 0.98
C TYR A 36 7.96 4.50 -0.40
N LEU A 37 6.75 4.24 -0.90
CA LEU A 37 6.49 3.70 -2.24
C LEU A 37 6.13 4.77 -3.27
N LYS A 38 5.93 6.03 -2.84
CA LYS A 38 5.58 7.12 -3.75
C LYS A 38 6.73 7.36 -4.75
N GLY A 39 6.42 7.24 -6.04
CA GLY A 39 7.37 7.50 -7.12
C GLY A 39 8.36 6.37 -7.39
N GLU A 40 8.16 5.18 -6.80
CA GLU A 40 9.00 4.04 -7.11
C GLU A 40 8.82 3.58 -8.56
N PRO A 41 9.90 3.47 -9.35
CA PRO A 41 9.81 3.11 -10.77
C PRO A 41 9.10 1.77 -11.03
N VAL A 42 9.25 0.80 -10.13
CA VAL A 42 8.61 -0.53 -10.22
C VAL A 42 7.08 -0.49 -10.15
N LEU A 43 6.51 0.65 -9.75
CA LEU A 43 5.07 0.87 -9.66
C LEU A 43 4.53 1.74 -10.80
N SER A 44 5.39 2.23 -11.71
CA SER A 44 5.01 3.21 -12.73
C SER A 44 3.99 2.69 -13.75
N ASP A 45 4.06 1.40 -14.06
CA ASP A 45 3.15 0.68 -14.95
C ASP A 45 2.04 -0.07 -14.18
N LYS A 46 2.00 0.05 -12.85
CA LYS A 46 1.05 -0.68 -12.00
C LYS A 46 -0.10 0.18 -11.56
N GLN A 47 -1.26 -0.44 -11.36
CA GLN A 47 -2.39 0.24 -10.73
C GLN A 47 -2.20 0.29 -9.22
N VAL A 48 -1.78 1.45 -8.70
CA VAL A 48 -1.58 1.64 -7.26
C VAL A 48 -2.86 2.16 -6.59
N ILE A 49 -3.37 1.42 -5.60
CA ILE A 49 -4.55 1.79 -4.82
C ILE A 49 -4.15 2.07 -3.38
N ASN A 50 -4.34 3.31 -2.95
CA ASN A 50 -4.02 3.75 -1.60
C ASN A 50 -5.21 3.56 -0.66
N VAL A 51 -5.01 2.80 0.42
CA VAL A 51 -6.04 2.47 1.40
C VAL A 51 -5.56 2.86 2.80
N VAL A 52 -6.47 3.27 3.67
CA VAL A 52 -6.17 3.50 5.09
C VAL A 52 -5.68 2.20 5.75
N HIS A 53 -4.78 2.33 6.73
CA HIS A 53 -4.23 1.17 7.41
C HIS A 53 -5.33 0.34 8.12
N PRO A 54 -5.38 -1.00 7.97
CA PRO A 54 -6.41 -1.84 8.58
C PRO A 54 -6.51 -1.66 10.10
N ALA A 55 -5.37 -1.55 10.80
CA ALA A 55 -5.38 -1.29 12.25
C ALA A 55 -6.06 0.05 12.63
N ALA A 56 -5.97 1.08 11.79
CA ALA A 56 -6.71 2.32 12.02
C ALA A 56 -8.21 2.14 11.74
N ALA A 57 -8.56 1.37 10.71
CA ALA A 57 -9.94 1.00 10.40
C ALA A 57 -10.61 0.18 11.52
N MET A 58 -9.86 -0.68 12.21
CA MET A 58 -10.36 -1.45 13.34
C MET A 58 -10.60 -0.59 14.59
N ARG A 59 -9.76 0.43 14.82
CA ARG A 59 -9.80 1.26 16.04
C ARG A 59 -10.76 2.44 15.94
N PHE A 60 -10.92 3.03 14.76
CA PHE A 60 -11.67 4.29 14.59
C PHE A 60 -12.85 4.11 13.63
N PRO A 61 -14.11 4.33 14.07
CA PRO A 61 -15.29 4.15 13.23
C PRO A 61 -15.27 4.95 11.92
N ASN A 62 -14.75 6.18 11.95
CA ASN A 62 -14.63 7.02 10.75
C ASN A 62 -13.61 6.44 9.75
N MET A 63 -12.51 5.87 10.25
CA MET A 63 -11.53 5.19 9.40
C MET A 63 -12.09 3.87 8.86
N ARG A 64 -12.94 3.16 9.63
CA ARG A 64 -13.64 1.97 9.15
C ARG A 64 -14.48 2.26 7.92
N LYS A 65 -15.32 3.31 7.98
CA LYS A 65 -16.13 3.75 6.84
C LYS A 65 -15.26 4.09 5.63
N ARG A 66 -14.16 4.80 5.86
CA ARG A 66 -13.18 5.16 4.82
C ARG A 66 -12.53 3.92 4.19
N PHE A 67 -12.10 2.96 5.00
CA PHE A 67 -11.48 1.71 4.54
C PHE A 67 -12.39 0.94 3.59
N PHE A 68 -13.64 0.70 3.97
CA PHE A 68 -14.58 -0.03 3.12
C PHE A 68 -14.87 0.69 1.80
N ARG A 69 -14.92 2.03 1.83
CA ARG A 69 -15.05 2.84 0.61
C ARG A 69 -13.83 2.76 -0.30
N GLU A 70 -12.62 2.70 0.26
CA GLU A 70 -11.38 2.60 -0.52
C GLU A 70 -11.20 1.17 -1.09
N ILE A 71 -11.49 0.13 -0.29
CA ILE A 71 -11.46 -1.27 -0.73
C ILE A 71 -12.51 -1.56 -1.80
N SER A 72 -13.70 -0.94 -1.76
CA SER A 72 -14.74 -1.20 -2.75
C SER A 72 -14.34 -0.81 -4.18
N VAL A 73 -13.37 0.11 -4.33
CA VAL A 73 -12.78 0.47 -5.63
C VAL A 73 -11.98 -0.69 -6.23
N ILE A 74 -11.37 -1.55 -5.39
CA ILE A 74 -10.59 -2.70 -5.84
C ILE A 74 -11.49 -3.70 -6.59
N LYS A 75 -12.68 -4.01 -6.04
CA LYS A 75 -13.63 -4.96 -6.64
C LYS A 75 -14.17 -4.55 -8.02
N LYS A 76 -14.06 -3.27 -8.39
CA LYS A 76 -14.52 -2.77 -9.70
C LYS A 76 -13.45 -2.85 -10.78
N LYS A 77 -12.20 -3.16 -10.39
CA LYS A 77 -11.02 -3.05 -11.24
C LYS A 77 -10.22 -4.35 -11.32
N ALA A 78 -10.73 -5.43 -10.74
CA ALA A 78 -10.19 -6.78 -10.78
C ALA A 78 -11.23 -7.71 -11.41
#